data_AF-A0A7X9C173-F1
#
_entry.id   AF-A0A7X9C173-F1
#
_cell.length_a   1.000
_cell.length_b   1.000
_cell.length_c   1.000
_cell.angle_alpha   90.00
_cell.angle_beta   90.00
_cell.angle_gamma   90.00
#
_symmetry.space_group_name_H-M   'P 1'
#
loop_
_entity.id
_entity.type
_entity.pdbx_description
1 polymer ?
#
loop_
_entity_poly.entity_id
_entity_poly.type
_entity_poly.pdbx_seq_one_letter_code
_entity_poly.pdbx_strand_id
1 'polypeptide(L)'
;MIKKLGLVALFCFSISTLFAQEVIKENKTKEGFQFTTIKENPITPVKNQNRSSTCWSFSGLGLLESELLRLGKGEYDLSEMFVVHHTMVDRAVNYIRLHGESSFSPGGSFYDVIYCLKHYGLVPQEAMEGIMYGDTAHVHKELDAVAEGYVNAIAKGNHSKLTPVWKEGLISIYDTYLGACPEQFTFKGKEYTPHSFAEDLGLKAEDYISLTSYTH
;
A
#
# COMPACT_ATOMS: atom_id res chain seq x y z
N MET A 1 39.16 -2.20 70.81
CA MET A 1 39.09 -3.67 70.84
C MET A 1 37.81 -4.12 70.16
N ILE A 2 37.97 -4.89 69.08
CA ILE A 2 36.87 -5.51 68.32
C ILE A 2 36.30 -6.69 69.13
N LYS A 3 34.98 -6.80 69.25
CA LYS A 3 34.31 -8.12 69.39
C LYS A 3 32.99 -8.12 68.61
N LYS A 4 32.94 -9.01 67.62
CA LYS A 4 31.74 -9.43 66.87
C LYS A 4 30.85 -10.31 67.76
N LEU A 5 29.54 -10.13 67.64
CA LEU A 5 28.44 -11.06 67.97
C LEU A 5 27.19 -10.37 67.37
N GLY A 6 26.21 -10.97 66.70
CA GLY A 6 25.78 -12.31 66.36
C GLY A 6 24.52 -12.13 65.48
N LEU A 7 24.19 -13.13 64.69
CA LEU A 7 23.21 -13.12 63.59
C LEU A 7 21.79 -13.52 64.08
N VAL A 8 20.74 -13.14 63.33
CA VAL A 8 19.37 -13.74 63.23
C VAL A 8 18.36 -13.37 64.35
N ALA A 9 17.06 -13.07 64.15
CA ALA A 9 16.23 -12.63 63.04
C ALA A 9 14.80 -12.28 63.56
N LEU A 10 14.01 -11.69 62.65
CA LEU A 10 12.55 -11.71 62.51
C LEU A 10 11.64 -10.75 63.30
N PHE A 11 11.08 -9.84 62.49
CA PHE A 11 9.64 -9.67 62.22
C PHE A 11 8.81 -8.72 63.12
N CYS A 12 8.22 -7.74 62.44
CA CYS A 12 6.82 -7.29 62.50
C CYS A 12 6.53 -5.84 62.96
N PHE A 13 5.63 -5.21 62.17
CA PHE A 13 4.93 -3.93 62.33
C PHE A 13 5.75 -2.64 62.10
N SER A 14 5.52 -1.91 61.01
CA SER A 14 4.28 -1.13 60.87
C SER A 14 3.98 -0.75 59.41
N ILE A 15 2.76 -1.09 59.00
CA ILE A 15 2.05 -0.69 57.79
C ILE A 15 1.46 0.71 58.00
N SER A 16 1.55 1.56 56.98
CA SER A 16 0.76 2.78 56.66
C SER A 16 1.71 3.91 56.22
N THR A 17 1.87 4.16 54.93
CA THR A 17 0.96 5.06 54.19
C THR A 17 1.11 4.81 52.68
N LEU A 18 0.44 3.76 52.18
CA LEU A 18 -0.01 3.74 50.79
C LEU A 18 -1.28 4.59 50.75
N PHE A 19 -1.15 5.91 50.63
CA PHE A 19 -2.21 6.69 50.00
C PHE A 19 -2.08 6.43 48.50
N ALA A 20 -2.65 5.29 48.09
CA ALA A 20 -3.12 5.11 46.74
C ALA A 20 -3.95 6.34 46.41
N GLN A 21 -3.46 7.13 45.47
CA GLN A 21 -4.25 8.11 44.79
C GLN A 21 -5.39 7.30 44.17
N GLU A 22 -6.55 7.30 44.82
CA GLU A 22 -7.79 6.90 44.19
C GLU A 22 -7.90 7.81 42.98
N VAL A 23 -7.45 7.31 41.83
CA VAL A 23 -7.95 7.76 40.56
C VAL A 23 -9.42 7.39 40.64
N ILE A 24 -10.22 8.33 41.13
CA ILE A 24 -11.61 8.43 40.78
C ILE A 24 -11.56 8.40 39.26
N LYS A 25 -11.79 7.22 38.68
CA LYS A 25 -12.14 7.09 37.28
C LYS A 25 -13.45 7.84 37.21
N GLU A 26 -13.37 9.14 36.95
CA GLU A 26 -14.47 9.85 36.37
C GLU A 26 -14.91 8.96 35.21
N ASN A 27 -16.09 8.36 35.35
CA ASN A 27 -16.87 7.93 34.21
C ASN A 27 -17.20 9.22 33.46
N LYS A 28 -16.21 9.79 32.77
CA LYS A 28 -16.47 10.64 31.63
C LYS A 28 -17.20 9.72 30.66
N THR A 29 -18.53 9.80 30.68
CA THR A 29 -19.34 9.51 29.51
C THR A 29 -18.55 10.05 28.33
N LYS A 30 -18.13 9.17 27.41
CA LYS A 30 -17.32 9.56 26.26
C LYS A 30 -18.07 10.64 25.50
N GLU A 31 -17.73 11.90 25.75
CA GLU A 31 -18.25 13.04 25.00
C GLU A 31 -17.68 12.93 23.58
N GLY A 32 -18.55 12.75 22.59
CA GLY A 32 -18.17 12.51 21.20
C GLY A 32 -19.09 11.53 20.48
N PHE A 33 -18.75 11.21 19.24
CA PHE A 33 -19.54 10.30 18.42
C PHE A 33 -19.43 8.87 18.95
N GLN A 34 -20.59 8.22 19.08
CA GLN A 34 -20.70 6.80 19.40
C GLN A 34 -21.36 6.11 18.21
N PHE A 35 -20.59 5.27 17.53
CA PHE A 35 -21.09 4.47 16.42
C PHE A 35 -21.37 3.04 16.88
N THR A 36 -22.44 2.45 16.37
CA THR A 36 -22.79 1.05 16.60
C THR A 36 -22.79 0.34 15.25
N THR A 37 -21.98 -0.69 15.11
CA THR A 37 -21.97 -1.53 13.91
C THR A 37 -23.28 -2.29 13.82
N ILE A 38 -24.05 -2.04 12.76
CA ILE A 38 -25.26 -2.83 12.43
C ILE A 38 -24.89 -4.03 11.57
N LYS A 39 -23.98 -3.82 10.61
CA LYS A 39 -23.43 -4.85 9.74
C LYS A 39 -22.06 -4.41 9.24
N GLU A 40 -21.12 -5.35 9.22
CA GLU A 40 -19.82 -5.20 8.59
C GLU A 40 -19.50 -6.47 7.81
N ASN A 41 -18.75 -6.33 6.73
CA ASN A 41 -18.23 -7.46 5.96
C ASN A 41 -16.74 -7.66 6.31
N PRO A 42 -16.18 -8.87 6.13
CA PRO A 42 -14.77 -9.12 6.37
C PRO A 42 -13.88 -8.19 5.54
N ILE A 43 -12.82 -7.67 6.18
CA ILE A 43 -11.75 -6.89 5.55
C ILE A 43 -10.40 -7.44 6.01
N THR A 44 -9.35 -7.18 5.23
CA THR A 44 -7.96 -7.44 5.61
C THR A 44 -7.43 -6.38 6.58
N PRO A 45 -6.24 -6.59 7.18
CA PRO A 45 -5.61 -5.60 8.04
C PRO A 45 -5.43 -4.24 7.36
N VAL A 46 -5.61 -3.17 8.14
CA VAL A 46 -5.46 -1.79 7.67
C VAL A 46 -4.03 -1.54 7.19
N LYS A 47 -3.89 -1.06 5.96
CA LYS A 47 -2.62 -0.69 5.33
C LYS A 47 -2.29 0.80 5.48
N ASN A 48 -1.06 1.20 5.16
CA ASN A 48 -0.60 2.59 5.25
C ASN A 48 0.20 3.01 4.01
N GLN A 49 -0.44 3.76 3.11
CA GLN A 49 0.22 4.34 1.92
C GLN A 49 1.31 5.38 2.26
N ASN A 50 1.36 5.87 3.50
CA ASN A 50 2.27 6.89 3.98
C ASN A 50 2.38 8.10 3.04
N ARG A 51 3.59 8.59 2.75
CA ARG A 51 3.86 9.81 1.98
C ARG A 51 3.91 9.48 0.48
N SER A 52 2.83 8.89 -0.02
CA SER A 52 2.61 8.61 -1.43
C SER A 52 1.15 8.91 -1.80
N SER A 53 0.89 9.22 -3.09
CA SER A 53 -0.46 9.53 -3.58
C SER A 53 -1.18 8.31 -4.16
N THR A 54 -1.03 7.15 -3.51
CA THR A 54 -1.36 5.84 -4.08
C THR A 54 -2.64 5.23 -3.49
N CYS A 55 -3.48 6.05 -2.83
CA CYS A 55 -4.73 5.60 -2.18
C CYS A 55 -5.62 4.76 -3.10
N TRP A 56 -5.66 5.08 -4.39
CA TRP A 56 -6.42 4.36 -5.42
C TRP A 56 -5.96 2.90 -5.58
N SER A 57 -4.66 2.63 -5.44
CA SER A 57 -4.09 1.28 -5.47
C SER A 57 -4.42 0.55 -4.17
N PHE A 58 -4.12 1.15 -3.00
CA PHE A 58 -4.40 0.59 -1.68
C PHE A 58 -5.89 0.26 -1.47
N SER A 59 -6.79 1.19 -1.81
CA SER A 59 -8.22 0.97 -1.65
C SER A 59 -8.81 0.04 -2.71
N GLY A 60 -8.28 0.06 -3.94
CA GLY A 60 -8.69 -0.88 -4.98
C GLY A 60 -8.26 -2.31 -4.69
N LEU A 61 -7.03 -2.53 -4.23
CA LEU A 61 -6.57 -3.84 -3.79
C LEU A 61 -7.28 -4.28 -2.50
N GLY A 62 -7.53 -3.40 -1.53
CA GLY A 62 -8.33 -3.73 -0.36
C GLY A 62 -9.75 -4.20 -0.70
N LEU A 63 -10.35 -3.68 -1.78
CA LEU A 63 -11.60 -4.21 -2.34
C LEU A 63 -11.42 -5.64 -2.88
N LEU A 64 -10.38 -5.88 -3.70
CA LEU A 64 -10.11 -7.21 -4.25
C LEU A 64 -9.77 -8.24 -3.15
N GLU A 65 -9.02 -7.84 -2.13
CA GLU A 65 -8.71 -8.68 -0.97
C GLU A 65 -9.98 -9.04 -0.18
N SER A 66 -10.88 -8.08 0.03
CA SER A 66 -12.19 -8.36 0.64
C SER A 66 -13.04 -9.28 -0.25
N GLU A 67 -12.90 -9.18 -1.56
CA GLU A 67 -13.57 -10.07 -2.50
C GLU A 67 -13.00 -11.51 -2.44
N LEU A 68 -11.70 -11.66 -2.24
CA LEU A 68 -11.06 -12.96 -1.99
C LEU A 68 -11.59 -13.60 -0.70
N LEU A 69 -11.78 -12.81 0.36
CA LEU A 69 -12.45 -13.26 1.58
C LEU A 69 -13.89 -13.71 1.28
N ARG A 70 -14.66 -12.91 0.53
CA ARG A 70 -16.05 -13.24 0.14
C ARG A 70 -16.14 -14.53 -0.68
N LEU A 71 -15.17 -14.78 -1.56
CA LEU A 71 -15.08 -15.96 -2.42
C LEU A 71 -14.51 -17.20 -1.70
N GLY A 72 -14.14 -17.08 -0.42
CA GLY A 72 -13.56 -18.18 0.37
C GLY A 72 -12.14 -18.57 -0.05
N LYS A 73 -11.42 -17.67 -0.73
CA LYS A 73 -10.02 -17.88 -1.13
C LYS A 73 -9.04 -17.73 0.04
N GLY A 74 -9.48 -17.05 1.11
CA GLY A 74 -8.68 -16.74 2.29
C GLY A 74 -8.12 -15.33 2.25
N GLU A 75 -7.24 -15.04 3.21
CA GLU A 75 -6.58 -13.75 3.35
C GLU A 75 -5.35 -13.67 2.44
N TYR A 76 -5.23 -12.55 1.73
CA TYR A 76 -4.11 -12.21 0.85
C TYR A 76 -3.66 -10.77 1.11
N ASP A 77 -2.38 -10.52 0.88
CA ASP A 77 -1.79 -9.20 0.88
C ASP A 77 -1.19 -8.97 -0.51
N LEU A 78 -1.81 -8.08 -1.29
CA LEU A 78 -1.47 -7.84 -2.70
C LEU A 78 -0.59 -6.60 -2.84
N SER A 79 0.41 -6.65 -3.73
CA SER A 79 1.34 -5.52 -3.90
C SER A 79 0.69 -4.32 -4.58
N GLU A 80 0.48 -3.24 -3.83
CA GLU A 80 0.05 -1.97 -4.40
C GLU A 80 1.08 -1.40 -5.38
N MET A 81 2.37 -1.66 -5.13
CA MET A 81 3.46 -1.06 -5.90
C MET A 81 3.65 -1.71 -7.26
N PHE A 82 3.28 -2.98 -7.42
CA PHE A 82 3.14 -3.61 -8.73
C PHE A 82 2.11 -2.89 -9.61
N VAL A 83 0.94 -2.56 -9.03
CA VAL A 83 -0.10 -1.82 -9.74
C VAL A 83 0.32 -0.38 -10.03
N VAL A 84 0.94 0.31 -9.06
CA VAL A 84 1.43 1.68 -9.23
C VAL A 84 2.47 1.76 -10.34
N HIS A 85 3.43 0.84 -10.36
CA HIS A 85 4.50 0.79 -11.38
C HIS A 85 3.91 0.71 -12.79
N HIS A 86 3.12 -0.33 -13.07
CA HIS A 86 2.50 -0.53 -14.38
C HIS A 86 1.63 0.67 -14.80
N THR A 87 0.83 1.19 -13.86
CA THR A 87 -0.06 2.33 -14.11
C THR A 87 0.72 3.58 -14.48
N MET A 88 1.83 3.88 -13.79
CA MET A 88 2.62 5.07 -14.06
C MET A 88 3.36 4.98 -15.40
N VAL A 89 3.86 3.79 -15.76
CA VAL A 89 4.48 3.57 -17.08
C VAL A 89 3.44 3.77 -18.20
N ASP A 90 2.23 3.23 -18.06
CA ASP A 90 1.16 3.41 -19.05
C ASP A 90 0.66 4.85 -19.12
N ARG A 91 0.57 5.52 -17.97
CA ARG A 91 0.20 6.94 -17.90
C ARG A 91 1.21 7.82 -18.64
N ALA A 92 2.51 7.54 -18.51
CA ALA A 92 3.53 8.28 -19.25
C ALA A 92 3.39 8.10 -20.76
N VAL A 93 3.07 6.89 -21.23
CA VAL A 93 2.80 6.64 -22.66
C VAL A 93 1.67 7.54 -23.15
N ASN A 94 0.56 7.64 -22.40
CA ASN A 94 -0.56 8.51 -22.77
C ASN A 94 -0.17 10.00 -22.67
N TYR A 95 0.52 10.41 -21.62
CA TYR A 95 0.98 11.78 -21.43
C TYR A 95 1.87 12.27 -22.58
N ILE A 96 2.82 11.44 -23.01
CA ILE A 96 3.73 11.75 -24.11
C ILE A 96 2.98 11.76 -25.45
N ARG A 97 2.07 10.80 -25.69
CA ARG A 97 1.23 10.77 -26.91
C ARG A 97 0.32 11.99 -27.03
N LEU A 98 -0.11 12.54 -25.91
CA LEU A 98 -0.93 13.74 -25.83
C LEU A 98 -0.09 15.01 -25.67
N HIS A 99 1.21 14.96 -25.97
CA HIS A 99 2.10 16.12 -25.95
C HIS A 99 2.08 16.93 -24.65
N GLY A 100 1.81 16.26 -23.52
CA GLY A 100 1.76 16.87 -22.21
C GLY A 100 0.43 17.53 -21.84
N GLU A 101 -0.62 17.37 -22.64
CA GLU A 101 -1.95 17.96 -22.41
C GLU A 101 -2.78 17.17 -21.38
N SER A 102 -2.48 15.89 -21.16
CA SER A 102 -3.06 15.15 -20.03
C SER A 102 -2.25 15.37 -18.75
N SER A 103 -2.67 14.83 -17.60
CA SER A 103 -1.87 14.88 -16.37
C SER A 103 -0.91 13.69 -16.25
N PHE A 104 0.34 13.94 -15.88
CA PHE A 104 1.24 12.94 -15.30
C PHE A 104 1.44 13.25 -13.82
N SER A 105 0.58 12.69 -12.98
CA SER A 105 0.61 12.82 -11.52
C SER A 105 0.51 11.44 -10.88
N PRO A 106 0.86 11.24 -9.60
CA PRO A 106 0.87 9.92 -8.94
C PRO A 106 -0.52 9.39 -8.52
N GLY A 107 -1.59 10.18 -8.71
CA GLY A 107 -2.97 9.77 -8.39
C GLY A 107 -3.48 8.63 -9.29
N GLY A 108 -4.76 8.29 -9.23
CA GLY A 108 -5.28 7.21 -10.06
C GLY A 108 -6.72 6.88 -9.72
N SER A 109 -7.19 5.77 -10.28
CA SER A 109 -8.58 5.33 -10.22
C SER A 109 -8.67 3.84 -9.89
N PHE A 110 -9.84 3.39 -9.45
CA PHE A 110 -10.10 1.96 -9.32
C PHE A 110 -9.99 1.21 -10.64
N TYR A 111 -10.27 1.89 -11.77
CA TYR A 111 -10.13 1.27 -13.07
C TYR A 111 -8.67 0.94 -13.40
N ASP A 112 -7.69 1.70 -12.89
CA ASP A 112 -6.27 1.38 -13.08
C ASP A 112 -5.90 0.04 -12.42
N VAL A 113 -6.48 -0.25 -11.25
CA VAL A 113 -6.30 -1.54 -10.55
C VAL A 113 -6.93 -2.70 -11.35
N ILE A 114 -8.16 -2.51 -11.83
CA ILE A 114 -8.87 -3.51 -12.63
C ILE A 114 -8.20 -3.71 -14.00
N TYR A 115 -7.67 -2.65 -14.60
CA TYR A 115 -6.87 -2.71 -15.82
C TYR A 115 -5.58 -3.50 -15.57
N CYS A 116 -4.88 -3.23 -14.45
CA CYS A 116 -3.68 -3.98 -14.07
C CYS A 116 -3.97 -5.48 -13.90
N LEU A 117 -5.01 -5.83 -13.13
CA LEU A 117 -5.47 -7.22 -12.98
C LEU A 117 -5.65 -7.92 -14.34
N LYS A 118 -6.24 -7.23 -15.32
CA LYS A 118 -6.54 -7.78 -16.64
C LYS A 118 -5.32 -7.90 -17.56
N HIS A 119 -4.43 -6.92 -17.54
CA HIS A 119 -3.38 -6.75 -18.55
C HIS A 119 -1.98 -7.14 -18.07
N TYR A 120 -1.77 -7.12 -16.75
CA TYR A 120 -0.49 -7.39 -16.10
C TYR A 120 -0.59 -8.49 -15.03
N GLY A 121 -1.79 -8.78 -14.53
CA GLY A 121 -2.01 -9.71 -13.43
C GLY A 121 -1.85 -9.04 -12.07
N LEU A 122 -1.50 -9.82 -11.05
CA LEU A 122 -1.27 -9.35 -9.68
C LEU A 122 -0.12 -10.14 -9.05
N VAL A 123 0.47 -9.60 -8.00
CA VAL A 123 1.52 -10.27 -7.23
C VAL A 123 1.27 -10.09 -5.73
N PRO A 124 1.70 -11.04 -4.88
CA PRO A 124 1.62 -10.86 -3.44
C PRO A 124 2.62 -9.79 -2.98
N GLN A 125 2.36 -9.14 -1.84
CA GLN A 125 3.21 -8.11 -1.27
C GLN A 125 4.67 -8.57 -1.10
N GLU A 126 4.88 -9.84 -0.72
CA GLU A 126 6.23 -10.43 -0.57
C GLU A 126 7.02 -10.57 -1.88
N ALA A 127 6.37 -10.50 -3.04
CA ALA A 127 7.04 -10.53 -4.34
C ALA A 127 7.48 -9.13 -4.81
N MET A 128 6.86 -8.06 -4.31
CA MET A 128 7.21 -6.68 -4.63
C MET A 128 6.78 -5.73 -3.50
N GLU A 129 7.67 -5.50 -2.53
CA GLU A 129 7.38 -4.62 -1.39
C GLU A 129 7.26 -3.15 -1.81
N GLY A 130 8.02 -2.72 -2.82
CA GLY A 130 7.89 -1.39 -3.37
C GLY A 130 8.72 -0.30 -2.68
N ILE A 131 9.74 -0.68 -1.90
CA ILE A 131 10.59 0.24 -1.13
C ILE A 131 12.06 -0.15 -1.33
N MET A 132 12.73 0.43 -2.32
CA MET A 132 14.13 0.12 -2.65
C MET A 132 15.14 1.14 -2.11
N TYR A 133 14.67 2.13 -1.33
CA TYR A 133 15.44 3.28 -0.87
C TYR A 133 15.73 3.28 0.64
N GLY A 134 15.51 2.15 1.32
CA GLY A 134 15.97 1.93 2.71
C GLY A 134 15.08 2.49 3.82
N ASP A 135 13.93 3.08 3.48
CA ASP A 135 12.92 3.48 4.46
C ASP A 135 12.03 2.29 4.87
N THR A 136 11.19 2.49 5.89
CA THR A 136 10.20 1.50 6.35
C THR A 136 8.78 1.76 5.83
N ALA A 137 8.59 2.81 5.03
CA ALA A 137 7.29 3.21 4.51
C ALA A 137 7.42 3.98 3.19
N HIS A 138 6.34 4.05 2.42
CA HIS A 138 6.35 4.73 1.12
C HIS A 138 6.60 6.24 1.25
N VAL A 139 7.60 6.77 0.53
CA VAL A 139 7.95 8.20 0.47
C VAL A 139 8.27 8.56 -0.98
N HIS A 140 7.25 8.94 -1.75
CA HIS A 140 7.38 9.05 -3.21
C HIS A 140 7.71 10.46 -3.70
N LYS A 141 7.89 11.44 -2.81
CA LYS A 141 8.12 12.84 -3.24
C LYS A 141 9.31 12.97 -4.21
N GLU A 142 10.39 12.24 -3.97
CA GLU A 142 11.55 12.24 -4.87
C GLU A 142 11.25 11.50 -6.18
N LEU A 143 10.72 10.27 -6.09
CA LEU A 143 10.29 9.47 -7.25
C LEU A 143 9.37 10.27 -8.17
N ASP A 144 8.33 10.88 -7.62
CA ASP A 144 7.33 11.66 -8.35
C ASP A 144 7.99 12.82 -9.10
N ALA A 145 8.88 13.57 -8.45
CA ALA A 145 9.58 14.71 -9.06
C ALA A 145 10.56 14.27 -10.17
N VAL A 146 11.31 13.18 -9.95
CA VAL A 146 12.27 12.65 -10.93
C VAL A 146 11.54 12.10 -12.16
N ALA A 147 10.50 11.28 -11.95
CA ALA A 147 9.70 10.73 -13.02
C ALA A 147 8.98 11.82 -13.81
N GLU A 148 8.39 12.82 -13.12
CA GLU A 148 7.74 13.96 -13.75
C GLU A 148 8.72 14.78 -14.61
N GLY A 149 9.90 15.10 -14.08
CA GLY A 149 10.94 15.82 -14.83
C GLY A 149 11.35 15.07 -16.09
N TYR A 150 11.55 13.75 -15.98
CA TYR A 150 11.89 12.89 -17.12
C TYR A 150 10.83 12.90 -18.21
N VAL A 151 9.57 12.64 -17.86
CA VAL A 151 8.49 12.57 -18.87
C VAL A 151 8.14 13.95 -19.45
N ASN A 152 8.28 15.03 -18.67
CA ASN A 152 8.06 16.40 -19.16
C ASN A 152 9.06 16.78 -20.25
N ALA A 153 10.33 16.43 -20.09
CA ALA A 153 11.36 16.70 -21.10
C ALA A 153 11.06 16.01 -22.45
N ILE A 154 10.36 14.88 -22.40
CA ILE A 154 9.96 14.13 -23.59
C ILE A 154 8.65 14.69 -24.16
N ALA A 155 7.61 14.82 -23.34
CA ALA A 155 6.26 15.19 -23.78
C ALA A 155 6.19 16.63 -24.32
N LYS A 156 6.91 17.56 -23.67
CA LYS A 156 6.86 19.00 -23.97
C LYS A 156 8.09 19.49 -24.75
N GLY A 157 9.02 18.59 -25.07
CA GLY A 157 10.20 18.92 -25.86
C GLY A 157 9.87 19.05 -27.35
N ASN A 158 10.63 19.89 -28.06
CA ASN A 158 10.47 20.08 -29.51
C ASN A 158 11.21 18.96 -30.28
N HIS A 159 10.70 17.73 -30.17
CA HIS A 159 11.29 16.55 -30.83
C HIS A 159 10.59 16.28 -32.16
N SER A 160 11.34 16.23 -33.26
CA SER A 160 10.78 15.83 -34.57
C SER A 160 10.47 14.33 -34.64
N LYS A 161 11.13 13.52 -33.82
CA LYS A 161 10.90 12.08 -33.66
C LYS A 161 11.38 11.63 -32.27
N LEU A 162 10.57 10.81 -31.60
CA LEU A 162 10.97 10.17 -30.35
C LEU A 162 11.85 8.94 -30.61
N THR A 163 12.84 8.73 -29.76
CA THR A 163 13.61 7.49 -29.73
C THR A 163 12.74 6.35 -29.19
N PRO A 164 13.02 5.08 -29.50
CA PRO A 164 12.27 3.96 -28.92
C PRO A 164 12.66 3.65 -27.47
N VAL A 165 13.70 4.29 -26.92
CA VAL A 165 14.33 3.92 -25.63
C VAL A 165 13.81 4.70 -24.43
N TRP A 166 13.01 5.75 -24.64
CA TRP A 166 12.57 6.61 -23.52
C TRP A 166 11.73 5.84 -22.49
N LYS A 167 10.95 4.84 -22.95
CA LYS A 167 10.11 4.03 -22.06
C LYS A 167 10.97 3.23 -21.09
N GLU A 168 12.09 2.70 -21.56
CA GLU A 168 13.05 1.96 -20.74
C GLU A 168 13.68 2.84 -19.67
N GLY A 169 14.01 4.09 -20.01
CA GLY A 169 14.53 5.05 -19.03
C GLY A 169 13.53 5.36 -17.91
N LEU A 170 12.24 5.45 -18.24
CA LEU A 170 11.20 5.63 -17.22
C LEU A 170 11.00 4.37 -16.36
N ILE A 171 10.97 3.18 -16.99
CA ILE A 171 10.88 1.90 -16.28
C ILE A 171 12.05 1.78 -15.29
N SER A 172 13.27 2.08 -15.74
CA SER A 172 14.47 2.06 -14.89
C SER A 172 14.37 3.00 -13.69
N ILE A 173 13.73 4.17 -13.83
CA ILE A 173 13.45 5.05 -12.70
C ILE A 173 12.52 4.32 -11.72
N TYR A 174 11.36 3.84 -12.16
CA TYR A 174 10.43 3.14 -11.26
C TYR A 174 11.03 1.87 -10.64
N ASP A 175 11.76 1.06 -11.40
CA ASP A 175 12.45 -0.14 -10.91
C ASP A 175 13.46 0.20 -9.81
N THR A 176 14.14 1.34 -9.94
CA THR A 176 15.14 1.79 -8.96
C THR A 176 14.50 2.17 -7.62
N TYR A 177 13.30 2.75 -7.62
CA TYR A 177 12.62 3.18 -6.38
C TYR A 177 11.68 2.11 -5.81
N LEU A 178 10.97 1.38 -6.66
CA LEU A 178 9.91 0.44 -6.29
C LEU A 178 10.32 -1.04 -6.46
N GLY A 179 11.43 -1.31 -7.15
CA GLY A 179 11.81 -2.66 -7.54
C GLY A 179 11.22 -3.03 -8.90
N ALA A 180 11.91 -3.94 -9.59
CA ALA A 180 11.42 -4.45 -10.87
C ALA A 180 10.17 -5.32 -10.67
N CYS A 181 9.19 -5.15 -11.55
CA CYS A 181 8.01 -6.01 -11.58
C CYS A 181 8.45 -7.47 -11.83
N PRO A 182 8.11 -8.43 -10.95
CA PRO A 182 8.58 -9.80 -11.10
C PRO A 182 7.84 -10.50 -12.25
N GLU A 183 8.60 -11.11 -13.17
CA GLU A 183 8.02 -11.95 -14.23
C GLU A 183 7.57 -13.31 -13.69
N GLN A 184 8.27 -13.81 -12.66
CA GLN A 184 8.00 -15.06 -11.97
C GLN A 184 8.31 -14.92 -10.48
N PHE A 185 7.53 -15.61 -9.63
CA PHE A 185 7.74 -15.67 -8.18
C PHE A 185 7.19 -16.97 -7.60
N THR A 186 7.71 -17.37 -6.44
CA THR A 186 7.16 -18.50 -5.67
C THR A 186 6.26 -17.95 -4.57
N PHE A 187 5.04 -18.46 -4.48
CA PHE A 187 4.12 -18.13 -3.40
C PHE A 187 3.52 -19.41 -2.82
N LYS A 188 3.61 -19.59 -1.50
CA LYS A 188 3.13 -20.81 -0.79
C LYS A 188 3.62 -22.13 -1.44
N GLY A 189 4.87 -22.15 -1.92
CA GLY A 189 5.51 -23.33 -2.50
C GLY A 189 5.13 -23.66 -3.95
N LYS A 190 4.38 -22.79 -4.64
CA LYS A 190 4.07 -22.92 -6.08
C LYS A 190 4.64 -21.72 -6.84
N GLU A 191 5.19 -21.98 -8.02
CA GLU A 191 5.64 -20.93 -8.94
C GLU A 191 4.47 -20.32 -9.70
N TYR A 192 4.53 -19.01 -9.88
CA TYR A 192 3.54 -18.20 -10.57
C TYR A 192 4.20 -17.16 -11.47
N THR A 193 3.47 -16.76 -12.51
CA THR A 193 3.60 -15.45 -13.12
C THR A 193 2.51 -14.54 -12.54
N PRO A 194 2.60 -13.21 -12.69
CA PRO A 194 1.54 -12.32 -12.23
C PRO A 194 0.14 -12.67 -12.77
N HIS A 195 0.07 -13.12 -14.03
CA HIS A 195 -1.19 -13.54 -14.65
C HIS A 195 -1.69 -14.86 -14.06
N SER A 196 -0.85 -15.90 -13.95
CA SER A 196 -1.30 -17.17 -13.41
C SER A 196 -1.66 -17.09 -11.93
N PHE A 197 -1.08 -16.16 -11.19
CA PHE A 197 -1.48 -15.84 -9.82
C PHE A 197 -2.88 -15.22 -9.79
N ALA A 198 -3.16 -14.19 -10.60
CA ALA A 198 -4.48 -13.59 -10.71
C ALA A 198 -5.57 -14.60 -11.13
N GLU A 199 -5.25 -15.54 -12.03
CA GLU A 199 -6.14 -16.64 -12.41
C GLU A 199 -6.43 -17.60 -11.25
N ASP A 200 -5.42 -17.97 -10.46
CA ASP A 200 -5.56 -18.84 -9.28
C ASP A 200 -6.43 -18.20 -8.18
N LEU A 201 -6.27 -16.88 -8.02
CA LEU A 201 -7.14 -16.04 -7.18
C LEU A 201 -8.61 -16.06 -7.66
N GLY A 202 -8.85 -16.30 -8.95
CA GLY A 202 -10.19 -16.35 -9.54
C GLY A 202 -10.84 -14.97 -9.69
N LEU A 203 -10.04 -13.91 -9.68
CA LEU A 203 -10.50 -12.54 -9.88
C LEU A 203 -10.64 -12.25 -11.37
N LYS A 204 -11.73 -11.59 -11.75
CA LYS A 204 -12.04 -11.26 -13.14
C LYS A 204 -12.40 -9.79 -13.26
N ALA A 205 -11.75 -9.09 -14.18
CA ALA A 205 -11.98 -7.66 -14.37
C ALA A 205 -13.43 -7.34 -14.74
N GLU A 206 -14.09 -8.23 -15.49
CA GLU A 206 -15.48 -8.12 -15.93
C GLU A 206 -16.52 -8.17 -14.80
N ASP A 207 -16.15 -8.64 -13.61
CA ASP A 207 -17.05 -8.72 -12.46
C ASP A 207 -17.20 -7.37 -11.74
N TYR A 208 -16.38 -6.37 -12.08
CA TYR A 208 -16.35 -5.06 -11.42
C TYR A 208 -16.85 -3.95 -12.35
N ILE A 209 -17.79 -3.15 -11.86
CA ILE A 209 -18.34 -1.99 -12.57
C ILE A 209 -18.15 -0.72 -11.75
N SER A 210 -17.88 0.40 -12.43
CA SER A 210 -17.89 1.72 -11.82
C SER A 210 -19.26 2.35 -11.96
N LEU A 211 -19.80 2.85 -10.85
CA LEU A 211 -21.08 3.56 -10.81
C LEU A 211 -20.82 5.01 -10.39
N THR A 212 -21.51 5.94 -11.03
CA THR A 212 -21.47 7.37 -10.71
C THR A 212 -22.86 8.00 -10.89
N SER A 213 -23.07 9.22 -10.40
CA SER A 213 -24.35 9.92 -10.47
C SER A 213 -24.16 11.43 -10.58
N TYR A 214 -24.43 11.98 -11.76
CA TYR A 214 -24.34 13.41 -12.07
C TYR A 214 -25.51 13.88 -12.97
N THR A 215 -25.68 15.19 -13.12
CA THR A 215 -26.75 15.84 -13.91
C THR A 215 -26.24 16.84 -14.95
N HIS A 216 -24.94 16.82 -15.31
CA HIS A 216 -24.31 17.74 -16.24
C HIS A 216 -24.24 17.18 -17.67
#